data_AF-A0A953YHP2-F1
#
_entry.id   AF-A0A953YHP2-F1
#
_cell.length_a   1.000
_cell.length_b   1.000
_cell.length_c   1.000
_cell.angle_alpha   90.00
_cell.angle_beta   90.00
_cell.angle_gamma   90.00
#
_symmetry.space_group_name_H-M   'P 1'
#
loop_
_entity.id
_entity.type
_entity.pdbx_description
1 polymer ?
#
loop_
_entity_poly.entity_id
_entity_poly.type
_entity_poly.pdbx_seq_one_letter_code
_entity_poly.pdbx_strand_id
1 'polypeptide(L)'
;GDHRILFAEAQELGYVVVPIENNPPPCDVELLTLHARWTSDIGQVNGAIADTFEDAVITSDEHGRIRKRFFDATRTGLTYLLRMGGLAQ
;
A
#
# COMPACT_ATOMS: atom_id res chain seq x y z
N GLY A 1 27.94 -13.38 -0.64
CA GLY A 1 28.33 -13.27 0.78
C GLY A 1 28.31 -14.66 1.38
N ASP A 2 28.94 -14.84 2.54
CA ASP A 2 28.82 -16.07 3.32
C ASP A 2 27.48 -16.05 4.08
N HIS A 3 26.57 -16.96 3.75
CA HIS A 3 25.21 -16.99 4.31
C HIS A 3 25.00 -18.10 5.34
N ARG A 4 26.07 -18.77 5.80
CA ARG A 4 25.97 -19.93 6.71
C ARG A 4 25.24 -19.64 8.02
N ILE A 5 25.37 -18.43 8.55
CA ILE A 5 24.69 -17.99 9.78
C ILE A 5 23.17 -17.93 9.56
N LEU A 6 22.72 -17.36 8.43
CA LEU A 6 21.30 -17.27 8.08
C LEU A 6 20.64 -18.65 7.95
N PHE A 7 21.35 -19.62 7.35
CA PHE A 7 20.86 -20.99 7.24
C PHE A 7 20.72 -21.67 8.61
N ALA A 8 21.69 -21.47 9.51
CA ALA A 8 21.64 -22.02 10.87
C ALA A 8 20.47 -21.43 11.68
N GLU A 9 20.26 -20.11 11.58
CA GLU A 9 19.18 -19.42 12.29
C GLU A 9 17.79 -19.81 11.75
N ALA A 10 17.63 -19.91 10.42
CA ALA A 10 16.39 -20.36 9.82
C ALA A 10 16.03 -21.80 10.23
N GLN A 11 17.04 -22.68 10.35
CA GLN A 11 16.84 -24.06 10.79
C GLN A 11 16.33 -24.14 12.25
N GLU A 12 16.93 -23.38 13.16
CA GLU A 12 16.50 -23.33 14.57
C GLU A 12 15.07 -22.81 14.72
N LEU A 13 14.67 -21.85 13.88
CA LEU A 13 13.33 -21.25 13.91
C LEU A 13 12.27 -22.02 13.10
N GLY A 14 12.63 -23.11 12.43
CA GLY A 14 11.72 -23.91 11.61
C GLY A 14 11.32 -23.26 10.27
N TYR A 15 12.14 -22.36 9.74
CA TYR A 15 11.95 -21.71 8.45
C TYR A 15 12.84 -22.31 7.35
N VAL A 16 12.47 -22.09 6.09
CA VAL A 16 13.25 -22.48 4.91
C VAL A 16 13.84 -21.25 4.24
N VAL A 17 15.13 -21.31 3.88
CA VAL A 17 15.80 -20.26 3.12
C VAL A 17 15.65 -20.56 1.62
N VAL A 18 15.02 -19.66 0.88
CA VAL A 18 14.84 -19.78 -0.57
C VAL A 18 15.74 -18.73 -1.26
N PRO A 19 16.73 -19.15 -2.08
CA PRO A 19 17.53 -18.21 -2.84
C PRO A 19 16.67 -17.60 -3.95
N ILE A 20 16.63 -16.27 -4.03
CA ILE A 20 15.98 -15.54 -5.11
C ILE A 20 17.05 -15.27 -6.18
N GLU A 21 16.94 -15.96 -7.31
CA GLU A 21 17.77 -15.68 -8.49
C GLU A 21 17.36 -14.35 -9.12
N ASN A 22 18.36 -13.54 -9.50
CA ASN A 22 18.25 -12.13 -9.83
C ASN A 22 17.83 -11.31 -8.61
N ASN A 23 18.76 -10.49 -8.12
CA ASN A 23 18.49 -9.55 -7.05
C ASN A 23 17.86 -8.31 -7.71
N PRO A 24 16.51 -8.20 -7.83
CA PRO A 24 15.95 -6.93 -8.23
C PRO A 24 16.50 -5.86 -7.28
N PRO A 25 16.77 -4.64 -7.76
CA PRO A 25 17.21 -3.57 -6.90
C PRO A 25 16.28 -3.49 -5.69
N PRO A 26 16.81 -3.22 -4.47
CA PRO A 26 16.01 -3.20 -3.26
C PRO A 26 14.74 -2.40 -3.52
N CYS A 27 13.59 -3.07 -3.39
CA CYS A 27 12.30 -2.42 -3.56
C CYS A 27 12.25 -1.33 -2.49
N ASP A 28 12.06 -0.08 -2.91
CA ASP A 28 11.99 1.04 -1.98
C ASP A 28 10.85 0.76 -0.99
N VAL A 29 11.20 0.37 0.23
CA VAL A 29 10.24 0.01 1.29
C VAL A 29 9.32 1.19 1.58
N GLU A 30 9.81 2.42 1.40
CA GLU A 30 9.03 3.63 1.49
C GLU A 30 7.95 3.67 0.39
N LEU A 31 8.30 3.27 -0.84
CA LEU A 31 7.37 3.21 -1.97
C LEU A 31 6.29 2.12 -1.77
N LEU A 32 6.67 0.95 -1.24
CA LEU A 32 5.70 -0.08 -0.85
C LEU A 32 4.76 0.40 0.28
N THR A 33 5.30 1.14 1.24
CA THR A 33 4.53 1.74 2.33
C THR A 33 3.54 2.79 1.80
N LEU A 34 3.99 3.66 0.89
CA LEU A 34 3.14 4.66 0.23
C LEU A 34 2.04 4.01 -0.61
N HIS A 35 2.36 2.94 -1.35
CA HIS A 35 1.38 2.17 -2.11
C HIS A 35 0.33 1.55 -1.19
N ALA A 36 0.74 0.81 -0.15
CA ALA A 36 -0.18 0.17 0.79
C ALA A 36 -1.10 1.20 1.47
N ARG A 37 -0.55 2.36 1.84
CA ARG A 37 -1.33 3.47 2.42
C ARG A 37 -2.36 4.01 1.43
N TRP A 38 -1.96 4.28 0.20
CA TRP A 38 -2.89 4.75 -0.84
C TRP A 38 -4.01 3.74 -1.09
N THR A 39 -3.68 2.44 -1.20
CA THR A 39 -4.69 1.39 -1.41
C THR A 39 -5.67 1.30 -0.24
N SER A 40 -5.17 1.42 1.00
CA SER A 40 -6.02 1.50 2.20
C SER A 40 -6.97 2.71 2.15
N ASP A 41 -6.45 3.90 1.81
CA ASP A 41 -7.25 5.12 1.74
C ASP A 41 -8.36 5.00 0.67
N ILE A 42 -8.05 4.43 -0.51
CA ILE A 42 -9.05 4.13 -1.55
C ILE A 42 -10.08 3.10 -1.06
N GLY A 43 -9.66 2.07 -0.32
CA GLY A 43 -10.57 1.11 0.30
C GLY A 43 -11.58 1.78 1.23
N GLN A 44 -11.14 2.74 2.04
CA GLN A 44 -12.01 3.51 2.94
C GLN A 44 -12.98 4.45 2.20
N VAL A 45 -12.60 4.95 1.03
CA VAL A 45 -13.49 5.70 0.14
C VAL A 45 -14.57 4.77 -0.39
N ASN A 46 -14.19 3.61 -0.93
CA ASN A 46 -15.14 2.63 -1.47
C ASN A 46 -16.10 2.10 -0.39
N GLY A 47 -15.61 1.89 0.83
CA GLY A 47 -16.46 1.57 1.98
C GLY A 47 -17.49 2.66 2.26
N ALA A 48 -17.06 3.93 2.34
CA ALA A 48 -18.01 5.04 2.54
C ALA A 48 -19.05 5.19 1.43
N ILE A 49 -18.66 4.92 0.19
CA ILE A 49 -19.57 4.91 -0.95
C ILE A 49 -20.60 3.77 -0.79
N ALA A 50 -20.14 2.56 -0.46
CA ALA A 50 -21.02 1.42 -0.24
C ALA A 50 -22.02 1.69 0.89
N ASP A 51 -21.55 2.19 2.04
CA ASP A 51 -22.39 2.55 3.19
C ASP A 51 -23.46 3.58 2.82
N THR A 52 -23.11 4.57 1.99
CA THR A 52 -24.02 5.64 1.55
C THR A 52 -25.10 5.14 0.58
N PHE A 53 -24.92 3.98 -0.03
CA PHE A 53 -25.91 3.38 -0.92
C PHE A 53 -26.88 2.43 -0.22
N GLU A 54 -26.69 2.13 1.07
CA GLU A 54 -27.53 1.17 1.80
C GLU A 54 -28.99 1.62 1.95
N ASP A 55 -29.23 2.92 2.13
CA ASP A 55 -30.58 3.49 2.32
C ASP A 55 -31.17 4.10 1.03
N ALA A 56 -30.46 3.96 -0.09
CA ALA A 56 -30.80 4.49 -1.42
C ALA A 56 -31.03 6.03 -1.48
N VAL A 57 -30.60 6.78 -0.46
CA VAL A 57 -30.76 8.24 -0.39
C VAL A 57 -29.44 8.90 -0.01
N ILE A 58 -28.82 9.62 -0.94
CA ILE A 58 -27.56 10.32 -0.67
C ILE A 58 -27.85 11.69 -0.05
N THR A 59 -27.41 11.89 1.19
CA THR A 59 -27.46 13.20 1.86
C THR A 59 -26.29 14.10 1.47
N SER A 60 -26.44 15.41 1.67
CA SER A 60 -25.36 16.38 1.42
C SER A 60 -24.14 16.12 2.32
N ASP A 61 -24.37 15.69 3.55
CA ASP A 61 -23.32 15.37 4.52
C ASP A 61 -22.53 14.12 4.10
N GLU A 62 -23.20 13.08 3.63
CA GLU A 62 -22.56 11.88 3.08
C GLU A 62 -21.70 12.17 1.88
N HIS A 63 -22.26 12.92 0.92
CA HIS A 63 -21.50 13.38 -0.24
C HIS A 63 -20.27 14.21 0.20
N GLY A 64 -20.42 15.09 1.18
CA GLY A 64 -19.32 15.85 1.77
C GLY A 64 -18.22 14.97 2.39
N ARG A 65 -18.61 13.93 3.14
CA ARG A 65 -17.68 12.96 3.74
C ARG A 65 -16.93 12.15 2.69
N ILE A 66 -17.63 11.62 1.69
CA ILE A 66 -17.03 10.88 0.58
C ILE A 66 -16.06 11.78 -0.17
N ARG A 67 -16.47 13.00 -0.51
CA ARG A 67 -15.64 13.97 -1.21
C ARG A 67 -14.35 14.26 -0.46
N LYS A 68 -14.42 14.47 0.86
CA LYS A 68 -13.24 14.69 1.70
C LYS A 68 -12.29 13.49 1.65
N ARG A 69 -12.80 12.27 1.89
CA ARG A 69 -11.99 11.04 1.85
C ARG A 69 -11.35 10.81 0.47
N PHE A 70 -12.09 11.10 -0.60
CA PHE A 70 -11.60 11.00 -1.97
C PHE A 70 -10.41 11.94 -2.21
N PHE A 71 -10.50 13.19 -1.76
CA PHE A 71 -9.38 14.14 -1.86
C PHE A 71 -8.17 13.69 -1.04
N ASP A 72 -8.39 13.18 0.18
CA ASP A 72 -7.31 12.66 1.02
C ASP A 72 -6.59 11.47 0.36
N ALA A 73 -7.35 10.50 -0.18
CA ALA A 73 -6.80 9.36 -0.90
C ALA A 73 -6.08 9.77 -2.19
N THR A 74 -6.61 10.76 -2.92
CA THR A 74 -5.96 11.33 -4.11
C THR A 74 -4.62 11.95 -3.75
N ARG A 75 -4.54 12.70 -2.64
CA ARG A 75 -3.28 13.28 -2.17
C ARG A 75 -2.25 12.20 -1.84
N THR A 76 -2.64 11.13 -1.14
CA THR A 76 -1.74 9.99 -0.86
C THR A 76 -1.27 9.33 -2.16
N GLY A 77 -2.17 9.14 -3.14
CA GLY A 77 -1.82 8.58 -4.45
C GLY A 77 -0.85 9.47 -5.24
N LEU A 78 -1.02 10.80 -5.20
CA LEU A 78 -0.08 11.74 -5.82
C LEU A 78 1.31 11.67 -5.18
N THR A 79 1.39 11.54 -3.85
CA THR A 79 2.68 11.35 -3.16
C THR A 79 3.39 10.07 -3.63
N TYR A 80 2.64 8.97 -3.77
CA TYR A 80 3.15 7.72 -4.34
C TYR A 80 3.66 7.90 -5.78
N LEU A 81 2.87 8.54 -6.65
CA LEU A 81 3.27 8.79 -8.05
C LEU A 81 4.50 9.69 -8.16
N LEU A 82 4.60 10.73 -7.34
CA LEU A 82 5.77 11.61 -7.31
C LEU A 82 7.04 10.85 -6.90
N ARG A 83 6.94 9.97 -5.88
CA ARG A 83 8.07 9.13 -5.46
C ARG A 83 8.48 8.15 -6.55
N MET A 84 7.49 7.50 -7.19
CA MET A 84 7.74 6.60 -8.32
C MET A 84 8.40 7.33 -9.50
N GLY A 85 7.93 8.54 -9.83
CA GLY A 85 8.51 9.38 -10.88
C GLY A 85 9.97 9.77 -10.60
N GLY A 86 10.35 9.93 -9.34
CA GLY A 86 11.75 10.14 -8.96
C GLY A 86 12.67 8.93 -9.17
N LEU A 87 12.10 7.74 -9.38
CA LEU A 87 12.83 6.49 -9.66
C LEU A 87 12.82 6.11 -11.14
N ALA A 88 11.99 6.75 -11.96
CA ALA A 88 11.95 6.53 -13.40
C ALA A 88 13.18 7.19 -14.05
N GLN A 89 13.95 6.40 -14.84
CA GLN A 89 15.10 6.84 -15.63
C GLN A 89 14.69 7.17 -17.07
#